data_AF-A0A523B0P1-F1
#
_entry.id   AF-A0A523B0P1-F1
#
_cell.length_a   1.000
_cell.length_b   1.000
_cell.length_c   1.000
_cell.angle_alpha   90.00
_cell.angle_beta   90.00
_cell.angle_gamma   90.00
#
_symmetry.space_group_name_H-M   'P 1'
#
loop_
_entity.id
_entity.type
_entity.pdbx_description
1 polymer ?
#
loop_
_entity_poly.entity_id
_entity_poly.type
_entity_poly.pdbx_seq_one_letter_code
_entity_poly.pdbx_strand_id
1 'polypeptide(L)'
;TSSPTANRKIARFAKKQLLTHAVVMSLRYGLKPALVDPRGNTNSPIHGAVMKKHGLDRHTASAYLIAFRYLQDEKTVNSYKAYKQSK
;
A
#
# COMPACT_ATOMS: atom_id res chain seq x y z
N THR A 1 18.88 -3.42 -3.57
CA THR A 1 19.13 -4.86 -3.39
C THR A 1 20.48 -5.17 -4.01
N SER A 2 21.26 -6.07 -3.41
CA SER A 2 22.61 -6.42 -3.91
C SER A 2 22.59 -7.39 -5.10
N SER A 3 21.40 -7.83 -5.55
CA SER A 3 21.25 -8.76 -6.67
C SER A 3 21.20 -8.05 -8.04
N PRO A 4 22.13 -8.33 -8.98
CA PRO A 4 22.14 -7.72 -10.32
C PRO A 4 20.87 -8.02 -11.13
N THR A 5 20.33 -9.23 -11.03
CA THR A 5 19.12 -9.64 -11.76
C THR A 5 17.89 -8.90 -11.26
N ALA A 6 17.77 -8.71 -9.94
CA ALA A 6 16.69 -7.91 -9.35
C ALA A 6 16.81 -6.45 -9.76
N ASN A 7 18.02 -5.86 -9.73
CA ASN A 7 18.24 -4.47 -10.16
C ASN A 7 17.87 -4.27 -11.63
N ARG A 8 18.20 -5.21 -12.52
CA ARG A 8 17.77 -5.17 -13.93
C ARG A 8 16.24 -5.17 -14.07
N LYS A 9 15.53 -6.01 -13.31
CA LYS A 9 14.05 -6.05 -13.34
C LYS A 9 13.44 -4.74 -12.83
N ILE A 10 13.99 -4.20 -11.73
CA ILE A 10 13.55 -2.92 -11.16
C ILE A 10 13.76 -1.78 -12.16
N ALA A 11 14.91 -1.71 -12.81
CA ALA A 11 15.23 -0.67 -13.79
C ALA A 11 14.34 -0.74 -15.04
N ARG A 12 13.94 -1.94 -15.48
CA ARG A 12 13.03 -2.14 -16.63
C ARG A 12 11.58 -1.82 -16.31
N PHE A 13 11.15 -1.94 -15.06
CA PHE A 13 9.78 -1.68 -14.66
C PHE A 13 9.55 -0.18 -14.44
N ALA A 14 8.58 0.40 -15.15
CA ALA A 14 8.26 1.83 -15.11
C ALA A 14 7.51 2.28 -13.83
N LYS A 15 8.01 1.87 -12.65
CA LYS A 15 7.36 2.10 -11.35
C LYS A 15 7.02 3.58 -11.11
N LYS A 16 7.99 4.47 -11.35
CA LYS A 16 7.84 5.90 -11.06
C LYS A 16 6.78 6.52 -11.96
N GLN A 17 6.83 6.21 -13.26
CA GLN A 17 5.90 6.72 -14.25
C GLN A 17 4.47 6.24 -13.97
N LEU A 18 4.30 4.95 -13.69
CA LEU A 18 3.00 4.37 -13.35
C LEU A 18 2.42 4.98 -12.07
N LEU A 19 3.25 5.19 -11.05
CA LEU A 19 2.82 5.81 -9.79
C LEU A 19 2.36 7.26 -10.00
N THR A 20 3.17 8.06 -10.70
CA THR A 20 2.81 9.46 -11.03
C THR A 20 1.52 9.52 -11.84
N HIS A 21 1.40 8.67 -12.86
CA HIS A 21 0.20 8.60 -13.69
C HIS A 21 -1.04 8.24 -12.87
N ALA A 22 -0.95 7.22 -12.00
CA ALA A 22 -2.06 6.81 -11.14
C ALA A 22 -2.52 7.94 -10.21
N VAL A 23 -1.59 8.69 -9.61
CA VAL A 23 -1.90 9.84 -8.75
C VAL A 23 -2.60 10.95 -9.55
N VAL A 24 -2.05 11.34 -10.70
CA VAL A 24 -2.63 12.40 -11.54
C VAL A 24 -4.03 12.03 -12.02
N MET A 25 -4.23 10.79 -12.48
CA MET A 25 -5.55 10.34 -12.93
C MET A 25 -6.55 10.27 -11.78
N SER A 26 -6.13 9.80 -10.60
CA SER A 26 -7.00 9.76 -9.42
C SER A 26 -7.50 11.16 -9.06
N LEU A 27 -6.60 12.15 -9.03
CA LEU A 27 -6.94 13.54 -8.77
C LEU A 27 -7.86 14.13 -9.86
N ARG A 28 -7.62 13.80 -11.14
CA ARG A 28 -8.49 14.20 -12.26
C ARG A 28 -9.92 13.71 -12.08
N TYR A 29 -10.10 12.51 -11.51
CA TYR A 29 -11.43 11.94 -11.23
C TYR A 29 -12.01 12.38 -9.88
N GLY A 30 -11.39 13.33 -9.17
CA GLY A 30 -11.86 13.79 -7.86
C GLY A 30 -11.66 12.78 -6.72
N LEU A 31 -10.83 11.75 -6.94
CA LEU A 31 -10.47 10.78 -5.91
C LEU A 31 -9.32 11.31 -5.04
N LYS A 32 -9.21 10.77 -3.83
CA LYS A 32 -8.12 11.08 -2.90
C LYS A 32 -7.08 9.95 -2.91
N PRO A 33 -6.00 10.04 -3.69
CA PRO A 33 -4.97 9.01 -3.70
C PRO A 33 -4.24 8.97 -2.34
N ALA A 34 -3.97 7.77 -1.86
CA ALA A 34 -3.17 7.52 -0.66
C ALA A 34 -1.96 6.66 -1.00
N LEU A 35 -0.78 7.09 -0.55
CA LEU A 35 0.45 6.31 -0.68
C LEU A 35 0.68 5.54 0.61
N VAL A 36 0.84 4.23 0.49
CA VAL A 36 1.04 3.30 1.61
C VAL A 36 2.29 2.47 1.32
N ASP A 37 3.13 2.21 2.34
CA ASP A 37 4.26 1.30 2.19
C ASP A 37 3.75 -0.16 2.09
N PRO A 38 3.99 -0.86 0.96
CA PRO A 38 3.57 -2.25 0.77
C PRO A 38 4.44 -3.27 1.54
N ARG A 39 5.46 -2.84 2.29
CA ARG A 39 6.40 -3.72 2.98
C ARG A 39 5.70 -4.77 3.84
N GLY A 40 6.09 -6.03 3.63
CA GLY A 40 5.60 -7.16 4.40
C GLY A 40 4.19 -7.63 4.02
N ASN A 41 3.64 -7.27 2.87
CA ASN A 41 2.34 -7.78 2.44
C ASN A 41 2.38 -9.29 2.09
N THR A 42 3.01 -9.66 0.98
CA THR A 42 2.84 -10.93 0.29
C THR A 42 3.55 -12.11 0.98
N ASN A 43 4.53 -11.83 1.84
CA ASN A 43 5.30 -12.85 2.57
C ASN A 43 5.04 -12.80 4.09
N SER A 44 3.91 -12.25 4.53
CA SER A 44 3.55 -12.24 5.95
C SER A 44 2.66 -13.45 6.33
N PRO A 45 2.76 -13.94 7.59
CA PRO A 45 1.80 -14.91 8.11
C PRO A 45 0.35 -14.41 8.03
N ILE A 46 0.16 -13.10 8.21
CA ILE A 46 -1.15 -12.43 8.13
C ILE A 46 -1.74 -12.57 6.72
N HIS A 47 -0.93 -12.44 5.66
CA HIS A 47 -1.41 -12.60 4.28
C HIS A 47 -1.94 -14.01 4.01
N GLY A 48 -1.20 -15.04 4.42
CA GLY A 48 -1.68 -16.43 4.31
C GLY A 48 -2.93 -16.70 5.14
N ALA A 49 -3.04 -16.11 6.34
CA ALA A 49 -4.21 -16.23 7.18
C ALA A 49 -5.45 -15.54 6.55
N VAL A 50 -5.28 -14.34 5.97
CA VAL A 50 -6.34 -13.61 5.28
C VAL A 50 -6.82 -14.37 4.05
N MET A 51 -5.90 -14.93 3.25
CA MET A 51 -6.25 -15.79 2.11
C MET A 51 -7.10 -16.98 2.53
N LYS A 52 -6.66 -17.73 3.56
CA LYS A 52 -7.38 -18.92 4.03
C LYS A 52 -8.73 -18.58 4.65
N LYS A 53 -8.78 -17.53 5.48
CA LYS A 53 -9.99 -17.13 6.21
C LYS A 53 -11.07 -16.60 5.28
N HIS A 54 -10.70 -15.85 4.25
CA HIS A 54 -11.65 -15.17 3.36
C HIS A 54 -11.72 -15.77 1.96
N GLY A 55 -10.99 -16.87 1.69
CA GLY A 55 -10.95 -17.51 0.37
C GLY A 55 -10.36 -16.62 -0.73
N LEU A 56 -9.53 -15.63 -0.38
CA LEU A 56 -9.01 -14.64 -1.32
C LEU A 56 -7.79 -15.17 -2.09
N ASP A 57 -7.67 -14.81 -3.36
CA ASP A 57 -6.45 -15.04 -4.11
C ASP A 57 -5.29 -14.15 -3.61
N ARG A 58 -4.07 -14.48 -4.05
CA ARG A 58 -2.85 -13.82 -3.60
C ARG A 58 -2.85 -12.32 -3.85
N HIS A 59 -3.38 -11.87 -4.98
CA HIS A 59 -3.43 -10.46 -5.35
C HIS A 59 -4.49 -9.73 -4.54
N THR A 60 -5.69 -10.29 -4.41
CA THR A 60 -6.76 -9.67 -3.63
C THR A 60 -6.39 -9.56 -2.15
N ALA A 61 -5.78 -10.60 -1.57
CA ALA A 61 -5.29 -10.53 -0.19
C ALA A 61 -4.22 -9.44 0.00
N SER A 62 -3.31 -9.26 -0.96
CA SER A 62 -2.31 -8.18 -0.91
C SER A 62 -2.95 -6.79 -1.00
N ALA A 63 -3.93 -6.61 -1.88
CA ALA A 63 -4.66 -5.34 -2.01
C ALA A 63 -5.46 -5.02 -0.74
N TYR A 64 -6.15 -6.02 -0.19
CA TYR A 64 -6.89 -5.90 1.07
C TYR A 64 -5.99 -5.45 2.22
N LEU A 65 -4.80 -6.04 2.36
CA LEU A 65 -3.86 -5.63 3.41
C LEU A 65 -3.35 -4.20 3.23
N ILE A 66 -3.13 -3.74 1.99
CA ILE A 66 -2.72 -2.35 1.74
C ILE A 66 -3.83 -1.39 2.17
N ALA A 67 -5.09 -1.69 1.84
CA ALA A 67 -6.23 -0.88 2.28
C ALA A 67 -6.39 -0.89 3.80
N PHE A 68 -6.22 -2.05 4.44
CA PHE A 68 -6.29 -2.17 5.89
C PHE A 68 -5.19 -1.38 6.62
N ARG A 69 -3.98 -1.33 6.05
CA ARG A 69 -2.88 -0.51 6.59
C ARG A 69 -3.20 0.98 6.51
N TYR A 70 -3.71 1.43 5.37
CA TYR A 70 -4.15 2.83 5.20
C TYR A 70 -5.11 3.26 6.31
N LEU A 71 -6.13 2.44 6.58
CA LEU A 71 -7.14 2.75 7.60
C LEU A 71 -6.56 2.81 9.02
N GLN A 72 -5.52 2.03 9.33
CA GLN A 72 -4.84 2.09 10.62
C GLN A 72 -3.96 3.33 10.74
N ASP A 73 -3.21 3.65 9.70
CA ASP A 73 -2.36 4.83 9.66
C ASP A 73 -3.20 6.11 9.76
N GLU A 74 -4.34 6.16 9.08
CA GLU A 74 -5.28 7.28 9.15
C GLU A 74 -5.82 7.50 10.57
N LYS A 75 -6.26 6.43 11.24
CA LYS A 75 -6.71 6.50 12.64
C LYS A 75 -5.61 7.03 13.56
N THR A 76 -4.39 6.54 13.39
CA THR A 76 -3.23 6.96 14.18
C THR A 76 -2.94 8.45 14.00
N VAL A 77 -2.93 8.92 12.75
CA VAL A 77 -2.72 10.34 12.42
C VAL A 77 -3.83 11.22 13.00
N ASN A 78 -5.09 10.78 12.94
CA ASN A 78 -6.22 11.54 13.46
C ASN A 78 -6.18 11.64 15.00
N SER A 79 -5.84 10.55 15.69
CA SER A 79 -5.63 10.57 17.15
C SER A 79 -4.51 11.52 17.57
N TYR A 80 -3.39 11.55 16.84
CA TYR A 80 -2.30 12.49 17.10
C TYR A 80 -2.71 13.95 16.89
N LYS A 81 -3.46 14.25 15.81
CA LYS A 81 -4.00 15.59 15.56
C LYS A 81 -4.92 16.05 16.69
N ALA A 82 -5.83 15.18 17.13
CA ALA A 82 -6.76 15.47 18.22
C ALA A 82 -6.03 15.82 19.53
N TYR A 83 -5.01 15.03 19.91
CA TYR A 83 -4.16 15.30 21.08
C TYR A 83 -3.44 16.65 20.99
N LYS A 84 -2.92 17.01 19.81
CA LYS A 84 -2.23 18.29 19.61
C LYS A 84 -3.19 19.49 19.65
N GLN A 85 -4.45 19.29 19.26
CA GLN A 85 -5.48 20.33 19.25
C GLN A 85 -6.03 20.64 20.65
N SER A 86 -5.93 19.68 21.58
CA SER A 86 -6.39 19.82 22.98
C SER A 86 -5.36 20.46 23.91
N LYS A 87 -4.21 20.90 23.38
CA LYS A 87 -3.09 21.48 24.13
C LYS A 87 -2.78 22.86 23.59
#